data_AF-A0A3D2G2F4-F1
#
_entry.id   AF-A0A3D2G2F4-F1
#
_cell.length_a   1.000
_cell.length_b   1.000
_cell.length_c   1.000
_cell.angle_alpha   90.00
_cell.angle_beta   90.00
_cell.angle_gamma   90.00
#
_symmetry.space_group_name_H-M   'P 1'
#
loop_
_entity.id
_entity.type
_entity.pdbx_description
1 polymer ?
#
loop_
_entity_poly.entity_id
_entity_poly.type
_entity_poly.pdbx_seq_one_letter_code
_entity_poly.pdbx_strand_id
1 'polypeptide(L)'
;MIKIFGSVLLFFYNICNSYGGAILLFGLLVKLIMLPFQMKSKHSMMRTTMLTPRVKELEKRYATNKQKYQEEVAKLYKEAKINPMSGC
;
A
#
# COMPACT_ATOMS: atom_id res chain seq x y z
N MET A 1 13.38 23.98 -6.83
CA MET A 1 13.24 22.79 -5.97
C MET A 1 13.89 22.98 -4.59
N ILE A 2 15.15 23.44 -4.50
CA ILE A 2 15.85 23.71 -3.22
C ILE A 2 15.18 24.78 -2.32
N LYS A 3 14.60 25.85 -2.89
CA LYS A 3 14.00 26.96 -2.11
C LYS A 3 12.79 26.55 -1.26
N ILE A 4 11.99 25.60 -1.74
CA ILE A 4 10.82 25.07 -1.01
C ILE A 4 11.31 24.30 0.22
N PHE A 5 12.35 23.48 0.04
CA PHE A 5 12.95 22.71 1.12
C PHE A 5 13.54 23.63 2.21
N GLY A 6 14.22 24.71 1.80
CA GLY A 6 14.78 25.70 2.72
C GLY A 6 13.73 26.47 3.52
N SER A 7 12.61 26.89 2.91
CA SER A 7 11.53 27.59 3.64
C SER A 7 10.83 26.70 4.66
N VAL A 8 10.60 25.44 4.31
CA VAL A 8 10.00 24.46 5.22
C VAL A 8 10.93 24.20 6.41
N LEU A 9 12.23 24.07 6.17
CA LEU A 9 13.22 23.85 7.22
C LEU A 9 13.31 25.05 8.18
N LEU A 10 13.28 26.28 7.67
CA LEU A 10 13.29 27.51 8.48
C LEU A 10 12.02 27.65 9.32
N PHE A 11 10.85 27.27 8.79
CA PHE A 11 9.59 27.27 9.53
C PHE A 11 9.62 26.30 10.73
N PHE A 12 10.11 25.08 10.52
CA PHE A 12 10.27 24.09 11.61
C PHE A 12 11.40 24.47 12.58
N TYR A 13 12.48 25.08 12.08
CA TYR A 13 13.57 25.58 12.92
C TYR A 13 13.11 26.70 13.86
N ASN A 14 12.24 27.61 13.40
CA ASN A 14 11.72 28.70 14.22
C ASN A 14 10.79 28.22 15.36
N ILE A 15 10.14 27.06 15.18
CA ILE A 15 9.29 26.43 16.20
C ILE A 15 10.12 25.64 17.23
N CYS A 16 11.15 24.90 16.80
CA CYS A 16 11.90 24.01 17.69
C CYS A 16 13.20 24.61 18.24
N ASN A 17 13.71 25.71 17.67
CA ASN A 17 15.02 26.33 17.97
C ASN A 17 16.21 25.33 17.90
N SER A 18 16.00 24.16 17.31
CA SER A 18 16.94 23.05 17.24
C SER A 18 16.66 22.23 15.98
N TYR A 19 17.70 21.99 15.19
CA TYR A 19 17.62 21.19 13.96
C TYR A 19 17.19 19.74 14.24
N GLY A 20 17.56 19.18 15.40
CA GLY A 20 17.15 17.83 15.80
C GLY A 20 15.65 17.73 16.11
N GLY A 21 15.11 18.72 16.81
CA GLY A 21 13.67 18.79 17.12
C GLY A 21 12.82 18.94 15.86
N ALA A 22 13.26 19.78 14.91
CA ALA A 22 12.59 19.96 13.63
C ALA A 22 12.48 18.65 12.82
N ILE A 23 13.56 17.87 12.74
CA ILE A 23 13.59 16.59 12.01
C ILE A 23 12.72 15.54 12.71
N LEU A 24 12.81 15.45 14.04
CA LEU A 24 11.97 14.52 14.81
C LEU A 24 10.48 14.83 14.65
N LEU A 25 10.10 16.11 14.75
CA LEU A 25 8.72 16.55 14.59
C LEU A 25 8.21 16.27 13.17
N PHE A 26 9.02 16.55 12.14
CA PHE A 26 8.69 16.24 10.75
C PHE A 26 8.47 14.74 10.54
N GLY A 27 9.38 13.90 11.04
CA GLY A 27 9.23 12.45 10.95
C GLY A 27 7.98 11.93 11.67
N LEU A 28 7.64 12.53 12.82
CA LEU A 28 6.45 12.18 13.59
C LEU A 28 5.16 12.59 12.87
N LEU A 29 5.14 13.79 12.26
CA LEU A 29 4.05 14.29 11.41
C LEU A 29 3.84 13.41 10.18
N VAL A 30 4.91 13.09 9.47
CA VAL A 30 4.87 12.18 8.30
C VAL A 30 4.34 10.82 8.73
N LYS A 31 4.84 10.27 9.84
CA LYS A 31 4.35 8.99 10.37
C LYS A 31 2.87 9.06 10.73
N LEU A 32 2.41 10.15 11.37
CA LEU A 32 1.01 10.36 11.74
C LEU A 32 0.09 10.37 10.49
N ILE A 33 0.50 11.03 9.42
CA ILE A 33 -0.24 11.09 8.16
C ILE A 33 -0.18 9.74 7.41
N MET A 34 0.95 9.04 7.50
CA MET A 34 1.18 7.78 6.80
C MET A 34 0.55 6.58 7.51
N LEU A 35 0.25 6.66 8.81
CA LEU A 35 -0.46 5.62 9.57
C LEU A 35 -1.85 5.27 9.00
N PRO A 36 -2.79 6.22 8.77
CA PRO A 36 -4.09 5.91 8.18
C PRO A 36 -3.96 5.39 6.74
N PHE A 37 -2.98 5.90 5.99
CA PHE A 37 -2.68 5.41 4.65
C PHE A 37 -2.20 3.94 4.68
N GLN A 38 -1.28 3.61 5.59
CA GLN A 38 -0.80 2.24 5.79
C GLN A 38 -1.92 1.30 6.22
N MET A 39 -2.84 1.72 7.10
CA MET A 39 -3.98 0.88 7.48
C MET A 39 -4.90 0.55 6.29
N LYS A 40 -5.17 1.54 5.42
CA LYS A 40 -5.94 1.32 4.18
C LYS A 40 -5.23 0.33 3.24
N SER A 41 -3.92 0.45 3.09
CA SER A 41 -3.10 -0.48 2.31
C SER A 41 -3.13 -1.91 2.89
N LYS A 42 -3.00 -2.05 4.22
CA LYS A 42 -3.06 -3.36 4.91
C LYS A 42 -4.40 -4.08 4.71
N HIS A 43 -5.52 -3.36 4.74
CA HIS A 43 -6.84 -3.96 4.50
C HIS A 43 -6.96 -4.50 3.06
N SER A 44 -6.42 -3.77 2.08
CA SER A 44 -6.34 -4.24 0.69
C SER A 44 -5.52 -5.53 0.58
N MET A 45 -4.37 -5.57 1.25
CA MET A 45 -3.45 -6.73 1.25
C MET A 45 -4.08 -7.99 1.84
N MET A 46 -4.77 -7.89 2.99
CA MET A 46 -5.40 -9.05 3.63
C MET A 46 -6.47 -9.71 2.75
N ARG A 47 -7.24 -8.90 2.00
CA ARG A 47 -8.26 -9.40 1.08
C ARG A 47 -7.66 -10.23 -0.06
N THR A 48 -6.50 -9.82 -0.57
CA THR A 48 -5.74 -10.61 -1.57
C THR A 48 -5.16 -11.89 -0.97
N THR A 49 -4.69 -11.86 0.29
CA THR A 49 -4.21 -13.07 0.99
C THR A 49 -5.29 -14.13 1.14
N MET A 50 -6.54 -13.73 1.43
CA MET A 50 -7.67 -14.67 1.54
C MET A 50 -8.07 -15.33 0.20
N LEU A 51 -7.78 -14.68 -0.93
CA LEU A 51 -8.01 -15.25 -2.27
C LEU A 51 -6.91 -16.22 -2.71
N THR A 52 -5.71 -16.10 -2.15
CA THR A 52 -4.54 -16.93 -2.47
C THR A 52 -4.84 -18.44 -2.43
N PRO A 53 -5.53 -19.01 -1.41
CA PRO A 53 -5.87 -20.43 -1.41
C PRO A 53 -6.82 -20.84 -2.54
N ARG A 54 -7.81 -19.99 -2.89
CA ARG A 54 -8.75 -20.27 -4.00
C ARG A 54 -8.06 -20.24 -5.36
N VAL A 55 -7.11 -19.32 -5.55
CA VAL A 55 -6.27 -19.28 -6.75
C VAL A 55 -5.43 -20.56 -6.86
N LYS A 56 -4.86 -21.05 -5.75
CA LYS A 56 -4.12 -22.33 -5.73
C LYS A 56 -5.01 -23.55 -6.03
N GLU A 57 -6.27 -23.54 -5.63
CA GLU A 57 -7.21 -24.59 -6.00
C GLU A 57 -7.53 -24.57 -7.50
N LEU A 58 -7.72 -23.40 -8.09
CA LEU A 58 -7.88 -23.24 -9.54
C LEU A 58 -6.63 -23.71 -10.29
N GLU A 59 -5.45 -23.41 -9.77
CA GLU A 59 -4.17 -23.85 -10.35
C GLU A 59 -4.07 -25.38 -10.37
N LYS A 60 -4.47 -26.06 -9.29
CA LYS A 60 -4.52 -27.53 -9.24
C LYS A 60 -5.58 -28.13 -10.18
N ARG A 61 -6.77 -27.51 -10.28
CA ARG A 61 -7.87 -27.99 -11.13
C ARG A 61 -7.61 -27.79 -12.61
N TYR A 62 -6.89 -26.74 -12.98
CA TYR A 62 -6.65 -26.34 -14.38
C TYR A 62 -5.17 -26.38 -14.78
N ALA A 63 -4.34 -27.15 -14.07
CA ALA A 63 -2.90 -27.31 -14.36
C ALA A 63 -2.62 -27.70 -15.81
N THR A 64 -3.51 -28.48 -16.42
CA THR A 64 -3.41 -28.95 -17.81
C THR A 64 -3.89 -27.91 -18.84
N ASN A 65 -4.65 -26.89 -18.44
CA ASN A 65 -5.30 -25.97 -19.36
C ASN A 65 -5.13 -24.50 -18.93
N LYS A 66 -3.97 -23.93 -19.30
CA LYS A 66 -3.58 -22.55 -18.96
C LYS A 66 -4.58 -21.49 -19.43
N GLN A 67 -5.26 -21.69 -20.56
CA GLN A 67 -6.27 -20.74 -21.03
C GLN A 67 -7.48 -20.67 -20.09
N LYS A 68 -8.05 -21.83 -19.73
CA LYS A 68 -9.16 -21.89 -18.76
C LYS A 68 -8.75 -21.38 -17.38
N TYR A 69 -7.51 -21.67 -16.95
CA TYR A 69 -6.98 -21.14 -15.70
C TYR A 69 -7.00 -19.60 -15.66
N GLN A 70 -6.50 -18.94 -16.71
CA GLN A 70 -6.47 -17.47 -16.77
C GLN A 70 -7.89 -16.86 -16.74
N GLU A 71 -8.84 -17.49 -17.43
CA GLU A 71 -10.23 -17.05 -17.47
C GLU A 71 -10.92 -17.17 -16.09
N GLU A 72 -10.76 -18.31 -15.42
CA GLU A 72 -11.38 -18.57 -14.12
C GLU A 72 -10.73 -17.75 -13.00
N VAL A 73 -9.41 -17.53 -13.05
CA VAL A 73 -8.73 -16.61 -12.14
C VAL A 73 -9.24 -15.18 -12.33
N ALA A 74 -9.43 -14.73 -13.57
CA ALA A 74 -9.99 -13.41 -13.85
C ALA A 74 -11.45 -13.27 -13.36
N LYS A 75 -12.27 -14.31 -13.49
CA LYS A 75 -13.63 -14.36 -12.91
C LYS A 75 -13.60 -14.31 -11.39
N LEU A 76 -12.74 -15.09 -10.75
CA LEU A 76 -12.61 -15.12 -9.29
C LEU A 76 -12.24 -13.74 -8.71
N TYR A 77 -11.31 -13.02 -9.34
CA TYR A 77 -10.96 -11.66 -8.92
C TYR A 77 -12.13 -10.66 -9.10
N LYS A 78 -12.90 -10.80 -10.19
CA LYS A 78 -14.10 -9.97 -10.44
C LYS A 78 -15.21 -10.25 -9.43
N GLU A 79 -15.51 -11.52 -9.15
CA GLU A 79 -16.52 -11.93 -8.17
C GLU A 79 -16.17 -11.47 -6.76
N ALA A 80 -14.89 -11.57 -6.39
CA ALA A 80 -14.40 -11.13 -5.09
C ALA A 80 -14.30 -9.59 -4.95
N LYS A 81 -14.57 -8.82 -6.03
CA LYS A 81 -14.46 -7.35 -6.09
C LYS A 81 -13.11 -6.82 -5.58
N ILE A 82 -12.05 -7.60 -5.73
CA ILE A 82 -10.70 -7.24 -5.26
C ILE A 82 -9.87 -6.89 -6.48
N ASN A 83 -9.35 -5.66 -6.51
CA ASN A 83 -8.52 -5.21 -7.60
C ASN A 83 -7.06 -5.61 -7.29
N PRO A 84 -6.43 -6.54 -8.03
CA PRO A 84 -5.06 -6.96 -7.77
C PRO A 84 -4.05 -5.79 -7.85
N MET A 85 -4.44 -4.68 -8.49
CA MET A 85 -3.66 -3.44 -8.59
C MET A 85 -3.76 -2.50 -7.37
N SER A 86 -4.70 -2.73 -6.44
CA SER A 86 -4.89 -1.83 -5.27
C SER A 86 -4.03 -2.19 -4.06
N GLY A 87 -3.04 -3.07 -4.22
CA GLY A 87 -2.27 -3.65 -3.12
C GLY A 87 -0.79 -3.85 -3.39
N CYS A 88 -0.21 -3.11 -4.34
CA CYS A 88 1.24 -3.06 -4.53
C CYS A 88 1.82 -1.73 -4.06
#